data_AF-A0A4R2HJ64-F1
#
_entry.id   AF-A0A4R2HJ64-F1
#
_cell.length_a   1.000
_cell.length_b   1.000
_cell.length_c   1.000
_cell.angle_alpha   90.00
_cell.angle_beta   90.00
_cell.angle_gamma   90.00
#
_symmetry.space_group_name_H-M   'P 1'
#
loop_
_entity.id
_entity.type
_entity.pdbx_description
1 polymer ?
#
loop_
_entity_poly.entity_id
_entity_poly.type
_entity_poly.pdbx_seq_one_letter_code
_entity_poly.pdbx_strand_id
1 'polypeptide(L)'
;MKWCLYVSCIILFSSCVSLKQTKQAGIIKITDLSSFNGSYNNKLNSPDSLSSLWNQLSLGQISTSSDQGERIELQAISKSKIKAILFLGSEQKSELILKGKLMNNYFVSIHKRTIIPIPFIFGKFKNNQFQFALSENNTLQVDCLNNQWGWVFLFLASHDQTRHYEYKGLSR
;
A
#
# COMPACT_ATOMS: atom_id res chain seq x y z
N MET A 1 -19.15 37.48 -17.26
CA MET A 1 -19.41 36.04 -17.53
C MET A 1 -18.17 35.20 -17.85
N LYS A 2 -16.95 35.74 -18.01
CA LYS A 2 -15.74 34.91 -18.30
C LYS A 2 -15.11 34.25 -17.06
N TRP A 3 -15.36 34.78 -15.86
CA TRP A 3 -14.75 34.30 -14.61
C TRP A 3 -15.43 33.05 -14.02
N CYS A 4 -16.72 32.84 -14.29
CA CYS A 4 -17.45 31.65 -13.81
C CYS A 4 -16.95 30.34 -14.45
N LEU A 5 -16.41 30.41 -15.68
CA LEU A 5 -15.86 29.25 -16.39
C LEU A 5 -14.56 28.75 -15.76
N TYR A 6 -13.70 29.66 -15.29
CA TYR A 6 -12.44 29.31 -14.62
C TYR A 6 -12.67 28.69 -13.24
N VAL A 7 -13.65 29.18 -12.48
CA VAL A 7 -13.99 28.62 -11.15
C VAL A 7 -14.60 27.22 -11.27
N SER A 8 -15.41 26.97 -12.31
CA SER A 8 -16.02 25.65 -12.57
C SER A 8 -14.98 24.57 -12.88
N CYS A 9 -13.93 24.89 -13.65
CA CYS A 9 -12.87 23.93 -13.96
C CYS A 9 -12.04 23.51 -12.75
N ILE A 10 -11.86 24.38 -11.74
CA ILE A 10 -11.05 24.06 -10.55
C ILE A 10 -11.78 23.09 -9.61
N ILE A 11 -13.12 23.15 -9.55
CA ILE A 11 -13.93 22.30 -8.67
C ILE A 11 -14.02 20.85 -9.19
N LEU A 12 -13.84 20.63 -10.50
CA LEU A 12 -13.89 19.29 -11.09
C LEU A 12 -12.64 18.43 -10.84
N PHE A 13 -11.53 19.01 -10.38
CA PHE A 13 -10.29 18.26 -10.10
C PHE A 13 -10.09 17.91 -8.61
N SER A 14 -11.02 18.25 -7.73
CA SER A 14 -10.89 17.99 -6.28
C SER A 14 -11.51 16.67 -5.81
N SER A 15 -11.81 15.71 -6.71
CA SER A 15 -12.20 14.35 -6.29
C SER A 15 -10.99 13.62 -5.70
N CYS A 16 -10.70 13.92 -4.43
CA CYS A 16 -9.79 13.14 -3.61
C CYS A 16 -10.41 11.76 -3.37
N VAL A 17 -10.05 10.81 -4.23
CA VAL A 17 -10.32 9.38 -4.00
C VAL A 17 -9.57 8.98 -2.73
N SER A 18 -10.33 8.76 -1.66
CA SER A 18 -9.84 8.26 -0.38
C SER A 18 -10.14 6.77 -0.31
N LEU A 19 -9.13 5.96 0.04
CA LEU A 19 -9.31 4.54 0.32
C LEU A 19 -10.27 4.40 1.50
N LYS A 20 -11.49 3.89 1.25
CA LYS A 20 -12.37 3.44 2.34
C LYS A 20 -11.89 2.05 2.74
N GLN A 21 -11.43 1.90 3.97
CA GLN A 21 -11.19 0.57 4.51
C GLN A 21 -12.50 -0.21 4.45
N THR A 22 -12.46 -1.35 3.75
CA THR A 22 -13.55 -2.32 3.81
C THR A 22 -13.71 -2.69 5.28
N LYS A 23 -14.91 -2.47 5.86
CA LYS A 23 -15.18 -2.88 7.25
C LYS A 23 -14.99 -4.39 7.34
N GLN A 24 -13.81 -4.83 7.78
CA GLN A 24 -13.50 -6.24 7.95
C GLN A 24 -13.85 -6.65 9.38
N ALA A 25 -14.51 -7.80 9.50
CA ALA A 25 -14.87 -8.37 10.79
C ALA A 25 -13.60 -8.92 11.49
N GLY A 26 -13.55 -8.81 12.82
CA GLY A 26 -12.46 -9.38 13.62
C GLY A 26 -11.14 -8.61 13.57
N ILE A 27 -11.16 -7.30 13.33
CA ILE A 27 -9.97 -6.43 13.49
C ILE A 27 -9.78 -6.12 14.98
N ILE A 28 -8.58 -6.38 15.50
CA ILE A 28 -8.20 -6.05 16.87
C ILE A 28 -8.13 -4.53 17.04
N LYS A 29 -8.54 -4.02 18.21
CA LYS A 29 -8.33 -2.62 18.56
C LYS A 29 -6.83 -2.36 18.77
N ILE A 30 -6.24 -1.53 17.91
CA ILE A 30 -4.81 -1.19 17.96
C ILE A 30 -4.65 0.22 18.51
N THR A 31 -3.89 0.37 19.58
CA THR A 31 -3.60 1.68 20.20
C THR A 31 -2.24 2.22 19.81
N ASP A 32 -1.30 1.34 19.46
CA ASP A 32 0.07 1.70 19.11
C ASP A 32 0.61 0.86 17.95
N LEU A 33 1.58 1.42 17.23
CA LEU A 33 2.21 0.74 16.10
C LEU A 33 2.99 -0.50 16.51
N SER A 34 3.45 -0.57 17.77
CA SER A 34 4.09 -1.77 18.31
C SER A 34 3.20 -3.01 18.30
N SER A 35 1.87 -2.87 18.20
CA SER A 35 0.97 -4.01 18.04
C SER A 35 1.16 -4.77 16.73
N PHE A 36 1.78 -4.15 15.73
CA PHE A 36 2.15 -4.81 14.47
C PHE A 36 3.53 -5.50 14.52
N ASN A 37 4.22 -5.45 15.66
CA ASN A 37 5.53 -6.09 15.78
C ASN A 37 5.38 -7.60 15.72
N GLY A 38 6.08 -8.23 14.79
CA GLY A 38 5.98 -9.67 14.60
C GLY A 38 6.65 -10.15 13.33
N SER A 39 6.74 -11.47 13.21
CA SER A 39 7.14 -12.14 11.97
C SER A 39 5.89 -12.61 11.23
N TYR A 40 5.85 -12.40 9.93
CA TYR A 40 4.74 -12.75 9.05
C TYR A 40 5.27 -13.55 7.86
N ASN A 41 4.44 -14.44 7.33
CA ASN A 41 4.75 -15.14 6.10
C ASN A 41 4.81 -14.15 4.94
N ASN A 42 5.87 -14.24 4.13
CA ASN A 42 6.00 -13.42 2.93
C ASN A 42 5.09 -13.95 1.80
N LYS A 43 4.91 -15.27 1.71
CA LYS A 43 4.18 -15.92 0.63
C LYS A 43 2.75 -16.26 1.04
N LEU A 44 1.82 -16.11 0.10
CA LEU A 44 0.49 -16.71 0.19
C LEU A 44 0.57 -18.15 -0.32
N ASN A 45 -0.42 -18.97 0.01
CA ASN A 45 -0.57 -20.33 -0.53
C ASN A 45 -0.88 -20.35 -2.05
N SER A 46 -0.77 -19.19 -2.73
CA SER A 46 -1.02 -19.01 -4.16
C SER A 46 0.32 -18.90 -4.91
N PRO A 47 0.44 -19.48 -6.12
CA PRO A 47 1.68 -19.45 -6.89
C PRO A 47 2.06 -18.06 -7.44
N ASP A 48 1.21 -17.04 -7.28
CA ASP A 48 1.49 -15.70 -7.78
C ASP A 48 2.52 -14.96 -6.90
N SER A 49 3.76 -14.83 -7.37
CA SER A 49 4.83 -14.16 -6.64
C SER A 49 4.59 -12.66 -6.44
N LEU A 50 3.77 -12.05 -7.32
CA LEU A 50 3.32 -10.67 -7.18
C LEU A 50 2.40 -10.47 -5.97
N SER A 51 1.88 -11.54 -5.39
CA SER A 51 1.05 -11.52 -4.18
C SER A 51 1.85 -11.60 -2.87
N SER A 52 3.18 -11.59 -2.92
CA SER A 52 4.00 -11.60 -1.71
C SER A 52 3.84 -10.32 -0.88
N LEU A 53 3.92 -10.44 0.45
CA LEU A 53 3.80 -9.32 1.38
C LEU A 53 4.88 -8.27 1.12
N TRP A 54 6.11 -8.69 0.78
CA TRP A 54 7.19 -7.76 0.43
C TRP A 54 6.83 -6.91 -0.78
N ASN A 55 6.24 -7.53 -1.81
CA ASN A 55 5.82 -6.82 -3.01
C ASN A 55 4.71 -5.80 -2.71
N GLN A 56 3.76 -6.16 -1.84
CA GLN A 56 2.70 -5.24 -1.39
C GLN A 56 3.27 -4.04 -0.62
N LEU A 57 4.14 -4.29 0.37
CA LEU A 57 4.73 -3.25 1.21
C LEU A 57 5.70 -2.33 0.44
N SER A 58 6.40 -2.88 -0.55
CA SER A 58 7.26 -2.10 -1.45
C SER A 58 6.50 -1.36 -2.55
N LEU A 59 5.19 -1.62 -2.71
CA LEU A 59 4.34 -1.07 -3.75
C LEU A 59 4.86 -1.38 -5.17
N GLY A 60 5.42 -2.58 -5.35
CA GLY A 60 5.95 -3.07 -6.63
C GLY A 60 7.20 -2.34 -7.12
N GLN A 61 7.96 -1.70 -6.23
CA GLN A 61 9.17 -0.96 -6.59
C GLN A 61 10.47 -1.78 -6.49
N ILE A 62 10.44 -2.97 -5.89
CA ILE A 62 11.65 -3.78 -5.63
C ILE A 62 11.58 -5.07 -6.46
N SER A 63 12.70 -5.42 -7.10
CA SER A 63 12.86 -6.46 -8.12
C SER A 63 12.74 -7.90 -7.60
N THR A 64 12.54 -8.81 -8.56
CA THR A 64 12.42 -10.30 -8.57
C THR A 64 13.18 -11.11 -7.50
N SER A 65 14.12 -10.53 -6.78
CA SER A 65 14.79 -11.15 -5.64
C SER A 65 13.87 -11.30 -4.41
N SER A 66 12.72 -10.60 -4.36
CA SER A 66 11.73 -10.71 -3.27
C SER A 66 11.09 -12.08 -3.13
N ASP A 67 11.08 -12.86 -4.21
CA ASP A 67 10.32 -14.12 -4.31
C ASP A 67 10.98 -15.28 -3.55
N GLN A 68 12.23 -15.09 -3.14
CA GLN A 68 12.95 -16.05 -2.32
C GLN A 68 12.71 -15.83 -0.83
N GLY A 69 12.34 -14.62 -0.39
CA GLY A 69 12.16 -14.34 1.03
C GLY A 69 11.02 -15.17 1.63
N GLU A 70 11.27 -15.73 2.82
CA GLU A 70 10.35 -16.65 3.49
C GLU A 70 9.47 -15.88 4.50
N ARG A 71 10.11 -15.04 5.31
CA ARG A 71 9.45 -14.27 6.37
C ARG A 71 9.77 -12.79 6.29
N ILE A 72 8.83 -11.98 6.75
CA ILE A 72 8.98 -10.55 6.95
C ILE A 72 8.80 -10.24 8.41
N GLU A 73 9.72 -9.48 8.97
CA GLU A 73 9.61 -8.95 10.31
C GLU A 73 9.21 -7.48 10.27
N LEU A 74 8.14 -7.14 10.98
CA LEU A 74 7.70 -5.76 11.17
C LEU A 74 8.16 -5.28 12.54
N GLN A 75 8.75 -4.09 12.59
CA GLN A 75 9.22 -3.44 13.80
C GLN A 75 8.83 -1.96 13.80
N ALA A 76 7.99 -1.54 14.71
CA ALA A 76 7.65 -0.13 14.92
C ALA A 76 8.90 0.62 15.41
N ILE A 77 9.36 1.59 14.61
CA ILE A 77 10.51 2.44 14.95
C ILE A 77 10.04 3.77 15.55
N SER A 78 8.84 4.22 15.18
CA SER A 78 8.24 5.47 15.69
C SER A 78 6.74 5.48 15.49
N LYS A 79 6.07 6.53 15.99
CA LYS A 79 4.62 6.77 15.82
C LYS A 79 4.13 6.91 14.37
N SER A 80 5.03 6.97 13.39
CA SER A 80 4.69 7.10 11.96
C SER A 80 5.55 6.23 11.04
N LYS A 81 6.37 5.33 11.61
CA LYS A 81 7.28 4.49 10.82
C LYS A 81 7.37 3.06 11.35
N ILE A 82 7.31 2.11 10.43
CA ILE A 82 7.54 0.69 10.66
C ILE A 82 8.71 0.25 9.78
N LYS A 83 9.70 -0.43 10.37
CA LYS A 83 10.72 -1.17 9.63
C LYS A 83 10.11 -2.49 9.18
N ALA A 84 10.25 -2.82 7.91
CA ALA A 84 10.02 -4.18 7.43
C ALA A 84 11.35 -4.78 6.99
N ILE A 85 11.66 -5.97 7.48
CA ILE A 85 12.90 -6.69 7.19
C ILE A 85 12.53 -8.01 6.52
N LEU A 86 13.08 -8.26 5.33
CA LEU A 86 12.91 -9.50 4.59
C LEU A 86 14.02 -10.47 4.96
N PHE A 87 13.65 -11.69 5.35
CA PHE A 87 14.59 -12.75 5.68
C PHE A 87 14.48 -13.92 4.71
N LEU A 88 15.63 -14.55 4.47
CA LEU A 88 15.78 -15.85 3.81
C LEU A 88 16.49 -16.77 4.82
N GLY A 89 15.76 -17.70 5.43
CA GLY A 89 16.26 -18.42 6.60
C GLY A 89 16.64 -17.47 7.75
N SER A 90 17.91 -17.51 8.17
CA SER A 90 18.48 -16.65 9.22
C SER A 90 19.05 -15.33 8.70
N GLU A 91 19.23 -15.18 7.39
CA GLU A 91 19.90 -14.02 6.81
C GLU A 91 18.92 -12.89 6.50
N GLN A 92 19.31 -11.67 6.89
CA GLN A 92 18.62 -10.45 6.48
C GLN A 92 18.97 -10.12 5.04
N LYS A 93 18.00 -10.23 4.13
CA LYS A 93 18.19 -9.95 2.70
C LYS A 93 17.98 -8.48 2.37
N SER A 94 16.95 -7.88 2.94
CA SER A 94 16.55 -6.52 2.59
C SER A 94 15.80 -5.87 3.73
N GLU A 95 15.82 -4.54 3.77
CA GLU A 95 15.05 -3.76 4.70
C GLU A 95 14.37 -2.58 3.98
N LEU A 96 13.21 -2.20 4.48
CA LEU A 96 12.49 -1.02 4.01
C LEU A 96 11.85 -0.30 5.19
N ILE A 97 11.71 1.03 5.06
CA ILE A 97 11.04 1.86 6.06
C ILE A 97 9.69 2.29 5.50
N LEU A 98 8.63 1.78 6.10
CA LEU A 98 7.25 2.15 5.82
C LEU A 98 6.92 3.43 6.56
N LYS A 99 6.55 4.47 5.82
CA LYS A 99 6.09 5.75 6.37
C LYS A 99 4.57 5.83 6.26
N GLY A 100 3.93 6.24 7.35
CA GLY A 100 2.48 6.30 7.42
C GLY A 100 1.97 6.81 8.75
N LYS A 101 0.72 6.52 9.05
CA LYS A 101 0.07 6.88 10.31
C LYS A 101 -0.89 5.79 10.75
N LEU A 102 -1.05 5.63 12.05
CA LEU A 102 -2.13 4.82 12.62
C LEU A 102 -3.44 5.62 12.51
N MET A 103 -4.47 5.00 11.97
CA MET A 103 -5.83 5.52 11.91
C MET A 103 -6.73 4.52 12.62
N ASN A 104 -7.22 4.86 13.80
CA ASN A 104 -8.01 3.96 14.64
C ASN A 104 -7.28 2.61 14.84
N ASN A 105 -7.68 1.56 14.12
CA ASN A 105 -7.18 0.20 14.28
C ASN A 105 -6.30 -0.29 13.11
N TYR A 106 -5.87 0.60 12.22
CA TYR A 106 -5.10 0.21 11.03
C TYR A 106 -4.02 1.22 10.69
N PHE A 107 -2.94 0.76 10.10
CA PHE A 107 -1.87 1.60 9.60
C PHE A 107 -2.13 1.97 8.14
N VAL A 108 -1.92 3.24 7.79
CA VAL A 108 -2.06 3.75 6.43
C VAL A 108 -0.75 4.35 5.98
N SER A 109 -0.22 3.86 4.86
CA SER A 109 0.98 4.43 4.24
C SER A 109 0.72 5.79 3.60
N ILE A 110 1.79 6.59 3.47
CA ILE A 110 1.75 7.81 2.68
C ILE A 110 1.61 7.44 1.20
N HIS A 111 0.76 8.19 0.48
CA HIS A 111 0.60 8.03 -0.96
C HIS A 111 1.94 8.16 -1.70
N LYS A 112 2.28 7.17 -2.53
CA LYS A 112 3.34 7.27 -3.53
C LYS A 112 2.73 7.69 -4.86
N ARG A 113 2.89 8.97 -5.20
CA ARG A 113 2.38 9.55 -6.45
C ARG A 113 3.51 9.74 -7.46
N THR A 114 3.26 9.40 -8.71
CA THR A 114 4.17 9.65 -9.83
C THR A 114 3.39 10.36 -10.93
N ILE A 115 3.92 11.48 -11.40
CA ILE A 115 3.31 12.31 -12.44
C ILE A 115 4.34 12.49 -13.54
N ILE A 116 4.00 12.08 -14.76
CA ILE A 116 4.82 12.30 -15.96
C ILE A 116 3.99 13.15 -16.91
N PRO A 117 4.17 14.48 -16.90
CA PRO A 117 3.45 15.37 -17.80
C PRO A 117 4.23 15.52 -19.12
N ILE A 118 3.71 15.02 -20.23
CA ILE A 118 4.14 15.42 -21.58
C ILE A 118 3.05 16.33 -22.16
N PRO A 119 3.29 17.64 -22.24
CA PRO A 119 2.27 18.60 -22.67
C PRO A 119 1.58 18.20 -23.97
N PHE A 120 0.25 18.29 -24.00
CA PHE A 120 -0.65 18.09 -25.15
C PHE A 120 -0.69 16.71 -25.83
N ILE A 121 0.24 15.80 -25.51
CA ILE A 121 0.38 14.53 -26.21
C ILE A 121 0.08 13.36 -25.27
N PHE A 122 0.69 13.35 -24.08
CA PHE A 122 0.62 12.21 -23.18
C PHE A 122 0.79 12.63 -21.72
N GLY A 123 0.02 12.07 -20.82
CA GLY A 123 0.39 12.14 -19.43
C GLY A 123 -0.04 10.94 -18.65
N LYS A 124 0.71 10.68 -17.59
CA LYS A 124 0.47 9.57 -16.68
C LYS A 124 0.54 10.05 -15.25
N PHE A 125 -0.50 9.74 -14.50
CA PHE A 125 -0.59 9.87 -13.07
C PHE A 125 -0.74 8.48 -12.47
N LYS A 126 0.10 8.15 -11.48
CA LYS A 126 0.00 6.91 -10.71
C LYS A 126 -0.07 7.27 -9.24
N ASN A 127 -0.97 6.66 -8.50
CA ASN A 127 -1.13 6.81 -7.06
C ASN A 127 -1.22 5.44 -6.42
N ASN A 128 -0.19 5.11 -5.63
CA ASN A 128 -0.11 3.87 -4.89
C ASN A 128 -0.20 4.14 -3.39
N GLN A 129 -0.95 3.30 -2.68
CA GLN A 129 -1.03 3.31 -1.23
C GLN A 129 -1.35 1.91 -0.75
N PHE A 130 -0.83 1.53 0.41
CA PHE A 130 -1.32 0.37 1.14
C PHE A 130 -1.81 0.78 2.53
N GLN A 131 -2.67 -0.05 3.09
CA GLN A 131 -3.04 -0.03 4.50
C GLN A 131 -3.00 -1.45 5.04
N PHE A 132 -2.77 -1.60 6.34
CA PHE A 132 -2.87 -2.91 6.96
C PHE A 132 -3.42 -2.86 8.38
N ALA A 133 -4.11 -3.93 8.75
CA ALA A 133 -4.73 -4.14 10.05
C ALA A 133 -4.37 -5.54 10.57
N LEU A 134 -4.49 -5.73 11.89
CA LEU A 134 -4.28 -7.03 12.51
C LEU A 134 -5.64 -7.65 12.87
N SER A 135 -5.85 -8.88 12.41
CA SER A 135 -7.02 -9.68 12.76
C SER A 135 -6.80 -10.44 14.09
N GLU A 136 -7.88 -10.79 14.77
CA GLU A 136 -7.91 -11.61 16.00
C GLU A 136 -7.09 -12.91 15.88
N ASN A 137 -6.97 -13.46 14.67
CA ASN A 137 -6.23 -14.69 14.38
C ASN A 137 -4.72 -14.47 14.14
N ASN A 138 -4.16 -13.32 14.54
CA ASN A 138 -2.78 -12.92 14.25
C ASN A 138 -2.47 -12.91 12.73
N THR A 139 -3.46 -12.56 11.92
CA THR A 139 -3.33 -12.41 10.48
C THR A 139 -3.21 -10.94 10.12
N LEU A 140 -2.20 -10.58 9.34
CA LEU A 140 -2.01 -9.24 8.79
C LEU A 140 -2.86 -9.11 7.52
N GLN A 141 -3.92 -8.32 7.62
CA GLN A 141 -4.79 -7.97 6.51
C GLN A 141 -4.22 -6.73 5.81
N VAL A 142 -3.91 -6.84 4.52
CA VAL A 142 -3.27 -5.79 3.73
C VAL A 142 -4.18 -5.43 2.56
N ASP A 143 -4.58 -4.16 2.48
CA ASP A 143 -5.25 -3.62 1.31
C ASP A 143 -4.29 -2.72 0.54
N CYS A 144 -4.22 -2.93 -0.78
CA CYS A 144 -3.40 -2.14 -1.70
C CYS A 144 -4.28 -1.40 -2.70
N LEU A 145 -4.06 -0.10 -2.81
CA LEU A 145 -4.61 0.80 -3.81
C LEU A 145 -3.55 1.09 -4.88
N ASN A 146 -3.93 0.90 -6.15
CA ASN A 146 -3.16 1.32 -7.31
C ASN A 146 -4.10 1.98 -8.30
N ASN A 147 -4.07 3.31 -8.32
CA ASN A 147 -4.86 4.11 -9.23
C ASN A 147 -3.94 4.69 -10.29
N GLN A 148 -4.30 4.51 -11.55
CA GLN A 148 -3.57 5.05 -12.68
C GLN A 148 -4.54 5.82 -13.56
N TRP A 149 -4.21 7.07 -13.81
CA TRP A 149 -4.89 7.88 -14.80
C TRP A 149 -3.89 8.24 -15.87
N GLY A 150 -4.31 8.22 -17.12
CA GLY A 150 -3.52 8.72 -18.21
C GLY A 150 -4.38 9.41 -19.25
N TRP A 151 -3.70 10.18 -20.09
CA TRP A 151 -4.31 10.76 -21.27
C TRP A 151 -3.38 10.62 -22.47
N VAL A 152 -3.99 10.46 -23.65
CA VAL A 152 -3.34 10.61 -24.95
C VAL A 152 -4.20 11.57 -25.77
N PHE A 153 -3.66 12.73 -26.12
CA PHE A 153 -4.43 13.86 -26.66
C PHE A 153 -5.68 14.16 -25.80
N LEU A 154 -6.89 13.88 -26.34
CA LEU A 154 -8.19 14.07 -25.69
C LEU A 154 -8.76 12.79 -25.05
N PHE A 155 -8.12 11.64 -25.24
CA PHE A 155 -8.58 10.37 -24.70
C PHE A 155 -8.06 10.19 -23.28
N LEU A 156 -8.98 10.08 -22.32
CA LEU A 156 -8.69 9.78 -20.93
C LEU A 156 -8.91 8.30 -20.67
N ALA A 157 -7.96 7.67 -19.98
CA ALA A 157 -8.08 6.31 -19.49
C ALA A 157 -7.76 6.28 -17.99
N SER A 158 -8.58 5.58 -17.22
CA SER A 158 -8.35 5.33 -15.81
C SER A 158 -8.36 3.83 -15.55
N HIS A 159 -7.47 3.40 -14.66
CA HIS A 159 -7.38 2.04 -14.17
C HIS A 159 -7.19 2.08 -12.67
N ASP A 160 -8.25 1.71 -11.95
CA ASP A 160 -8.26 1.68 -10.50
C ASP A 160 -8.31 0.22 -10.04
N GLN A 161 -7.33 -0.18 -9.24
CA GLN A 161 -7.29 -1.51 -8.63
C GLN A 161 -7.15 -1.38 -7.13
N THR A 162 -8.08 -2.00 -6.42
CA THR A 162 -7.95 -2.30 -5.00
C THR A 162 -7.81 -3.80 -4.84
N ARG A 163 -6.81 -4.25 -4.08
CA ARG A 163 -6.57 -5.67 -3.81
C ARG A 163 -6.47 -5.88 -2.31
N HIS A 164 -6.95 -7.03 -1.87
CA HIS A 164 -6.94 -7.46 -0.48
C HIS A 164 -6.12 -8.74 -0.34
N TYR A 165 -5.28 -8.81 0.68
CA TYR A 165 -4.40 -9.93 0.97
C TYR A 165 -4.37 -10.22 2.47
N GLU A 166 -4.21 -11.48 2.83
CA GLU A 166 -4.15 -11.93 4.22
C GLU A 166 -2.89 -12.76 4.48
N TYR A 167 -2.01 -12.29 5.37
CA TYR A 167 -0.75 -12.96 5.69
C TYR A 167 -0.74 -13.45 7.13
N LYS A 168 -0.53 -14.75 7.32
CA LYS A 168 -0.47 -15.34 8.66
C LYS A 168 0.78 -14.87 9.41
N GLY A 169 0.60 -14.46 10.66
CA GLY A 169 1.69 -14.29 11.60
C GLY A 169 2.34 -15.63 11.93
N LEU A 170 3.65 -15.64 11.97
CA LEU A 170 4.45 -16.75 12.47
C LEU A 170 4.55 -16.54 13.98
N SER A 171 3.91 -17.40 14.78
CA SER A 171 4.09 -17.33 16.23
C SER A 171 5.56 -17.57 16.58
N ARG A 172 6.02 -16.91 17.64
CA ARG A 172 7.27 -17.31 18.30
C ARG A 172 7.20 -18.73 18.81
#